data_AF-A0A3M1TYI6-F1
#
_entry.id   AF-A0A3M1TYI6-F1
#
_cell.length_a   1.000
_cell.length_b   1.000
_cell.length_c   1.000
_cell.angle_alpha   90.00
_cell.angle_beta   90.00
_cell.angle_gamma   90.00
#
_symmetry.space_group_name_H-M   'P 1'
#
loop_
_entity.id
_entity.type
_entity.pdbx_description
1 polymer ?
#
loop_
_entity_poly.entity_id
_entity_poly.type
_entity_poly.pdbx_seq_one_letter_code
_entity_poly.pdbx_strand_id
1 'polypeptide(L)'
;MQGMRAAEQHERVDECARRQPLRNGWDLPGGRLPVRKGMRRVLPCLLLLLGLGCPADPPVPPFEWGTATAAFQIEGGNTSSDWAAWERRCVLDKRDGERSGGETITDCESNLDGPNAWELYEADYAEAEAMGHNAYRMGIEWAKIEPRPGEYDPQAIEHYHRMLAAARAHGLSPMVTLQHFTLPAWVNDIESPDGGLKGWAGEDQDPIGGGAIVEAFARYAGDMAEEFGGEVDLWVTINEPIVVLVGAYLAGYFPPGQTLQVRRTVRAAYNMAYAHARAYDAIHARDTDDADGDGRAAEVGIAKHWRVFTPADPEDASDVEAAEQLDYVFNDLFVSALTKGAVDLDADGQVEGPDERIDPDLAGHLDWLGVNYYSRYLVRGPVAEIEGVRLAIDFYDNPDPEVPKNDLGWEIYPEGLRQVLERATRYGLPLRITENGIADAADTKRAAFLVAHLQVLDAVRAAGIDVRGYYHWSLIDNFEWIEGYAPRFGLLEVDYDDPARRRIRRPSADVYTEIIAAGHVTEALAAEHSGFH
;
A
#
# COMPACT_ATOMS: atom_id res chain seq x y z
N MET A 1 -19.60 -5.91 52.54
CA MET A 1 -20.05 -6.46 51.24
C MET A 1 -20.63 -5.43 50.26
N GLN A 2 -21.02 -4.21 50.68
CA GLN A 2 -21.51 -3.17 49.72
C GLN A 2 -20.39 -2.31 49.11
N GLY A 3 -19.20 -2.21 49.74
CA GLY A 3 -18.07 -1.42 49.22
C GLY A 3 -17.27 -2.09 48.08
N MET A 4 -17.19 -3.42 48.04
CA MET A 4 -16.45 -4.15 46.99
C MET A 4 -17.16 -4.12 45.63
N ARG A 5 -18.51 -4.16 45.59
CA ARG A 5 -19.28 -4.14 44.34
C ARG A 5 -19.23 -2.79 43.61
N ALA A 6 -19.07 -1.69 44.35
CA ALA A 6 -18.98 -0.35 43.77
C ALA A 6 -17.62 -0.11 43.09
N ALA A 7 -16.54 -0.71 43.62
CA ALA A 7 -15.22 -0.67 43.01
C ALA A 7 -15.16 -1.49 41.71
N GLU A 8 -15.67 -2.73 41.72
CA GLU A 8 -15.75 -3.59 40.52
C GLU A 8 -16.63 -2.98 39.41
N GLN A 9 -17.71 -2.27 39.77
CA GLN A 9 -18.54 -1.55 38.78
C GLN A 9 -17.84 -0.30 38.23
N HIS A 10 -17.08 0.44 39.03
CA HIS A 10 -16.30 1.59 38.55
C HIS A 10 -15.18 1.14 37.59
N GLU A 11 -14.49 0.05 37.93
CA GLU A 11 -13.40 -0.51 37.12
C GLU A 11 -13.91 -0.97 35.75
N ARG A 12 -15.09 -1.60 35.69
CA ARG A 12 -15.76 -1.99 34.43
C ARG A 12 -16.24 -0.80 33.58
N VAL A 13 -16.68 0.29 34.21
CA VAL A 13 -17.07 1.52 33.50
C VAL A 13 -15.85 2.20 32.89
N ASP A 14 -14.74 2.26 33.63
CA ASP A 14 -13.48 2.81 33.14
C ASP A 14 -12.81 1.91 32.07
N GLU A 15 -13.06 0.60 32.09
CA GLU A 15 -12.60 -0.33 31.07
C GLU A 15 -13.42 -0.22 29.77
N CYS A 16 -14.76 -0.19 29.84
CA CYS A 16 -15.62 -0.02 28.65
C CYS A 16 -15.46 1.40 28.04
N ALA A 17 -15.11 2.43 28.84
CA ALA A 17 -14.77 3.78 28.35
C ALA A 17 -13.36 3.90 27.74
N ARG A 18 -12.41 3.02 28.14
CA ARG A 18 -11.05 2.98 27.56
C ARG A 18 -11.00 2.21 26.23
N ARG A 19 -11.90 1.25 26.01
CA ARG A 19 -11.95 0.40 24.81
C ARG A 19 -12.66 1.04 23.60
N GLN A 20 -13.36 2.16 23.78
CA GLN A 20 -14.02 2.89 22.70
C GLN A 20 -13.54 4.35 22.65
N PRO A 21 -12.57 4.70 21.78
CA PRO A 21 -12.39 6.10 21.42
C PRO A 21 -13.66 6.53 20.69
N LEU A 22 -14.45 7.40 21.32
CA LEU A 22 -15.77 7.83 20.84
C LEU A 22 -15.68 8.46 19.43
N ARG A 23 -15.86 7.68 18.37
CA ARG A 23 -16.29 8.15 17.05
C ARG A 23 -17.72 8.72 17.17
N ASN A 24 -18.02 9.75 16.40
CA ASN A 24 -19.24 10.55 16.54
C ASN A 24 -20.51 9.77 16.15
N GLY A 25 -21.29 9.38 17.15
CA GLY A 25 -22.70 8.99 16.99
C GLY A 25 -22.92 7.48 16.84
N TRP A 26 -24.01 6.99 17.44
CA TRP A 26 -24.48 5.61 17.31
C TRP A 26 -25.80 5.62 16.53
N ASP A 27 -25.90 4.79 15.48
CA ASP A 27 -27.18 4.54 14.82
C ASP A 27 -27.96 3.46 15.59
N LEU A 28 -29.20 3.79 15.98
CA LEU A 28 -30.16 2.87 16.60
C LEU A 28 -31.36 2.69 15.65
N PRO A 29 -32.07 1.54 15.70
CA PRO A 29 -33.27 1.33 14.89
C PRO A 29 -34.36 2.32 15.33
N GLY A 30 -34.57 3.39 14.55
CA GLY A 30 -35.56 4.43 14.85
C GLY A 30 -35.15 5.89 14.58
N GLY A 31 -33.91 6.14 14.13
CA GLY A 31 -33.45 7.47 13.69
C GLY A 31 -32.57 8.23 14.69
N ARG A 32 -31.76 9.16 14.17
CA ARG A 32 -30.73 9.91 14.92
C ARG A 32 -31.34 10.86 15.97
N LEU A 33 -31.01 10.64 17.25
CA LEU A 33 -31.29 11.60 18.32
C LEU A 33 -30.07 12.52 18.55
N PRO A 34 -30.25 13.86 18.63
CA PRO A 34 -29.15 14.78 18.91
C PRO A 34 -28.76 14.71 20.40
N VAL A 35 -27.59 14.14 20.70
CA VAL A 35 -27.09 14.07 22.08
C VAL A 35 -26.38 15.38 22.46
N ARG A 36 -26.99 16.16 23.36
CA ARG A 36 -26.34 17.34 23.97
C ARG A 36 -25.13 16.92 24.80
N LYS A 37 -24.07 17.74 24.79
CA LYS A 37 -22.72 17.54 25.41
C LYS A 37 -22.69 17.06 26.88
N GLY A 38 -23.81 17.06 27.62
CA GLY A 38 -23.90 16.58 29.01
C GLY A 38 -24.36 15.13 29.20
N MET A 39 -24.86 14.44 28.16
CA MET A 39 -25.42 13.06 28.29
C MET A 39 -24.41 11.93 28.06
N ARG A 40 -23.17 12.26 27.61
CA ARG A 40 -22.13 11.27 27.26
C ARG A 40 -21.68 10.38 28.44
N ARG A 41 -21.97 10.76 29.69
CA ARG A 41 -21.61 9.98 30.90
C ARG A 41 -22.77 9.19 31.53
N VAL A 42 -24.00 9.36 31.05
CA VAL A 42 -25.19 8.79 31.71
C VAL A 42 -25.66 7.48 31.05
N LEU A 43 -25.39 7.31 29.76
CA LEU A 43 -25.84 6.15 28.98
C LEU A 43 -25.13 4.82 29.32
N PRO A 44 -23.82 4.78 29.62
CA PRO A 44 -23.15 3.54 30.05
C PRO A 44 -23.73 3.00 31.36
N CYS A 45 -24.10 3.89 32.28
CA CYS A 45 -24.78 3.54 33.53
C CYS A 45 -26.20 3.00 33.31
N LEU A 46 -26.88 3.43 32.24
CA LEU A 46 -28.23 2.97 31.88
C LEU A 46 -28.22 1.55 31.28
N LEU A 47 -27.22 1.22 30.46
CA LEU A 47 -27.05 -0.13 29.89
C LEU A 47 -26.75 -1.17 30.97
N LEU A 48 -25.93 -0.82 31.96
CA LEU A 48 -25.63 -1.64 33.14
C LEU A 48 -26.85 -1.86 34.07
N LEU A 49 -27.75 -0.89 34.17
CA LEU A 49 -29.01 -1.01 34.94
C LEU A 49 -30.04 -1.93 34.25
N LEU A 50 -29.94 -2.13 32.93
CA LEU A 50 -30.83 -2.96 32.13
C LEU A 50 -30.33 -4.39 31.92
N GLY A 51 -29.17 -4.76 32.47
CA GLY A 51 -28.62 -6.12 32.35
C GLY A 51 -28.12 -6.48 30.94
N LEU A 52 -28.03 -5.50 30.03
CA LEU A 52 -27.42 -5.65 28.72
C LEU A 52 -25.91 -5.52 28.90
N GLY A 53 -25.16 -6.62 28.75
CA GLY A 53 -23.69 -6.55 28.75
C GLY A 53 -23.17 -5.58 27.67
N CYS A 54 -21.94 -5.06 27.82
CA CYS A 54 -21.29 -4.39 26.69
C CYS A 54 -21.35 -5.39 25.51
N PRO A 55 -21.78 -4.98 24.30
CA PRO A 55 -21.72 -5.85 23.15
C PRO A 55 -20.29 -6.41 23.07
N ALA A 56 -20.17 -7.73 22.92
CA ALA A 56 -18.85 -8.32 22.72
C ALA A 56 -18.24 -7.63 21.50
N ASP A 57 -16.97 -7.23 21.59
CA ASP A 57 -16.22 -6.80 20.42
C ASP A 57 -16.37 -7.93 19.37
N PRO A 58 -16.62 -7.58 18.09
CA PRO A 58 -16.65 -8.60 17.05
C PRO A 58 -15.35 -9.42 17.13
N PRO A 59 -15.41 -10.74 16.91
CA PRO A 59 -14.21 -11.56 16.93
C PRO A 59 -13.16 -10.96 15.99
N VAL A 60 -11.93 -10.79 16.49
CA VAL A 60 -10.82 -10.35 15.64
C VAL A 60 -10.65 -11.39 14.53
N PRO A 61 -10.64 -10.98 13.26
CA PRO A 61 -10.45 -11.92 12.16
C PRO A 61 -9.11 -12.67 12.32
N PRO A 62 -9.00 -13.90 11.78
CA PRO A 62 -7.73 -14.61 11.78
C PRO A 62 -6.66 -13.75 11.09
N PHE A 63 -5.41 -13.89 11.55
CA PHE A 63 -4.30 -13.16 10.93
C PHE A 63 -4.11 -13.61 9.47
N GLU A 64 -3.98 -12.64 8.58
CA GLU A 64 -3.80 -12.87 7.14
C GLU A 64 -2.32 -13.17 6.86
N TRP A 65 -2.04 -14.39 6.42
CA TRP A 65 -0.74 -14.82 5.91
C TRP A 65 -0.85 -14.95 4.39
N GLY A 66 -0.13 -14.10 3.67
CA GLY A 66 -0.25 -14.07 2.22
C GLY A 66 1.00 -13.61 1.50
N THR A 67 0.81 -13.44 0.20
CA THR A 67 1.76 -12.82 -0.72
C THR A 67 1.04 -11.74 -1.52
N ALA A 68 1.82 -10.80 -2.06
CA ALA A 68 1.34 -9.74 -2.91
C ALA A 68 1.97 -9.81 -4.31
N THR A 69 1.22 -9.35 -5.31
CA THR A 69 1.69 -9.12 -6.68
C THR A 69 0.98 -7.88 -7.27
N ALA A 70 1.50 -7.37 -8.38
CA ALA A 70 0.87 -6.32 -9.18
C ALA A 70 0.51 -6.84 -10.56
N ALA A 71 -0.71 -6.56 -11.03
CA ALA A 71 -1.25 -7.05 -12.29
C ALA A 71 -0.28 -6.86 -13.46
N PHE A 72 0.18 -5.62 -13.68
CA PHE A 72 1.13 -5.34 -14.75
C PHE A 72 2.38 -6.22 -14.65
N GLN A 73 3.02 -6.27 -13.48
CA GLN A 73 4.31 -6.95 -13.28
C GLN A 73 4.27 -8.48 -13.51
N ILE A 74 3.10 -9.12 -13.38
CA ILE A 74 2.99 -10.59 -13.45
C ILE A 74 2.17 -11.12 -14.62
N GLU A 75 1.19 -10.37 -15.10
CA GLU A 75 0.20 -10.93 -16.02
C GLU A 75 0.72 -11.06 -17.46
N GLY A 76 1.45 -10.06 -17.95
CA GLY A 76 1.76 -9.89 -19.37
C GLY A 76 0.55 -9.40 -20.19
N GLY A 77 0.76 -9.19 -21.49
CA GLY A 77 -0.30 -8.89 -22.48
C GLY A 77 -0.85 -7.46 -22.45
N ASN A 78 -0.41 -6.58 -21.55
CA ASN A 78 -0.89 -5.19 -21.50
C ASN A 78 -0.21 -4.33 -22.58
N THR A 79 -1.00 -3.80 -23.51
CA THR A 79 -0.51 -2.89 -24.57
C THR A 79 -1.10 -1.48 -24.48
N SER A 80 -2.05 -1.26 -23.57
CA SER A 80 -2.88 -0.06 -23.49
C SER A 80 -2.55 0.84 -22.31
N SER A 81 -1.55 0.50 -21.48
CA SER A 81 -1.07 1.37 -20.40
C SER A 81 -0.01 2.36 -20.86
N ASP A 82 0.16 3.42 -20.07
CA ASP A 82 1.28 4.36 -20.18
C ASP A 82 2.64 3.68 -20.02
N TRP A 83 2.74 2.71 -19.12
CA TRP A 83 3.93 1.86 -18.95
C TRP A 83 4.26 1.04 -20.20
N ALA A 84 3.26 0.41 -20.84
CA ALA A 84 3.48 -0.29 -22.10
C ALA A 84 3.99 0.66 -23.20
N ALA A 85 3.56 1.93 -23.20
CA ALA A 85 4.09 2.95 -24.10
C ALA A 85 5.53 3.35 -23.72
N TRP A 86 5.81 3.46 -22.43
CA TRP A 86 7.12 3.82 -21.89
C TRP A 86 8.19 2.78 -22.19
N GLU A 87 7.89 1.50 -21.99
CA GLU A 87 8.77 0.38 -22.33
C GLU A 87 9.13 0.41 -23.82
N ARG A 88 8.12 0.58 -24.69
CA ARG A 88 8.35 0.71 -26.14
C ARG A 88 9.28 1.87 -26.46
N ARG A 89 9.08 3.04 -25.84
CA ARG A 89 9.96 4.20 -26.02
C ARG A 89 11.37 3.93 -25.52
N CYS A 90 11.53 3.37 -24.33
CA CYS A 90 12.84 3.02 -23.75
C CYS A 90 13.63 2.10 -24.67
N VAL A 91 12.98 1.07 -25.23
CA VAL A 91 13.56 0.14 -26.20
C VAL A 91 13.99 0.86 -27.48
N LEU A 92 13.20 1.83 -27.96
CA LEU A 92 13.55 2.64 -29.14
C LEU A 92 14.72 3.59 -28.88
N ASP A 93 14.73 4.30 -27.76
CA ASP A 93 15.80 5.24 -27.37
C ASP A 93 17.16 4.50 -27.26
N LYS A 94 17.18 3.26 -26.73
CA LYS A 94 18.38 2.40 -26.74
C LYS A 94 18.87 2.08 -28.16
N ARG A 95 17.97 1.93 -29.14
CA ARG A 95 18.30 1.58 -30.53
C ARG A 95 18.87 2.76 -31.32
N ASP A 96 18.37 3.97 -31.06
CA ASP A 96 18.73 5.18 -31.80
C ASP A 96 19.92 5.94 -31.17
N GLY A 97 20.31 5.61 -29.93
CA GLY A 97 21.52 6.14 -29.27
C GLY A 97 21.37 7.55 -28.70
N GLU A 98 20.17 8.13 -28.72
CA GLU A 98 19.83 9.39 -28.07
C GLU A 98 19.11 9.08 -26.74
N ARG A 99 19.70 9.50 -25.60
CA ARG A 99 19.11 9.33 -24.27
C ARG A 99 18.34 10.59 -23.86
N SER A 100 17.07 10.42 -23.48
CA SER A 100 16.25 11.44 -22.85
C SER A 100 16.31 11.30 -21.33
N GLY A 101 17.03 12.17 -20.62
CA GLY A 101 16.94 12.29 -19.15
C GLY A 101 17.83 11.35 -18.33
N GLY A 102 18.17 11.77 -17.11
CA GLY A 102 19.26 11.22 -16.29
C GLY A 102 18.97 9.86 -15.63
N GLU A 103 20.08 9.23 -15.23
CA GLU A 103 20.23 7.84 -14.75
C GLU A 103 19.95 6.73 -15.77
N THR A 104 20.72 5.66 -15.65
CA THR A 104 20.80 4.59 -16.65
C THR A 104 19.59 3.70 -16.43
N ILE A 105 18.54 3.79 -17.27
CA ILE A 105 17.62 2.64 -17.42
C ILE A 105 18.48 1.50 -17.98
N THR A 106 18.92 0.63 -17.08
CA THR A 106 19.92 -0.43 -17.31
C THR A 106 19.33 -1.46 -18.25
N ASP A 107 18.07 -1.83 -18.05
CA ASP A 107 17.36 -2.88 -18.78
C ASP A 107 15.97 -2.40 -19.24
N CYS A 108 15.92 -1.66 -20.37
CA CYS A 108 14.68 -1.45 -21.13
C CYS A 108 14.16 -2.79 -21.68
N GLU A 109 13.50 -3.56 -20.83
CA GLU A 109 12.84 -4.82 -21.18
C GLU A 109 11.34 -4.58 -21.38
N SER A 110 10.71 -5.43 -22.20
CA SER A 110 9.26 -5.39 -22.42
C SER A 110 8.60 -6.37 -21.48
N ASN A 111 7.57 -5.92 -20.78
CA ASN A 111 6.75 -6.76 -19.93
C ASN A 111 5.59 -7.43 -20.68
N LEU A 112 5.58 -7.34 -22.02
CA LEU A 112 4.50 -7.89 -22.84
C LEU A 112 4.31 -9.40 -22.64
N ASP A 113 5.40 -10.16 -22.50
CA ASP A 113 5.29 -11.61 -22.28
C ASP A 113 5.10 -11.96 -20.80
N GLY A 114 5.59 -11.10 -19.89
CA GLY A 114 5.50 -11.23 -18.45
C GLY A 114 5.94 -12.60 -17.88
N PRO A 115 5.69 -12.81 -16.58
CA PRO A 115 5.62 -14.13 -15.94
C PRO A 115 4.42 -15.00 -16.39
N ASN A 116 3.51 -14.44 -17.19
CA ASN A 116 2.30 -15.09 -17.70
C ASN A 116 1.35 -15.60 -16.60
N ALA A 117 1.23 -14.88 -15.49
CA ALA A 117 0.27 -15.20 -14.44
C ALA A 117 -1.19 -15.05 -14.91
N TRP A 118 -1.44 -14.33 -16.00
CA TRP A 118 -2.76 -14.26 -16.65
C TRP A 118 -3.28 -15.65 -17.03
N GLU A 119 -2.43 -16.54 -17.54
CA GLU A 119 -2.85 -17.90 -17.90
C GLU A 119 -2.57 -18.92 -16.78
N LEU A 120 -1.70 -18.58 -15.83
CA LEU A 120 -1.15 -19.51 -14.84
C LEU A 120 -1.59 -19.22 -13.40
N TYR A 121 -2.55 -18.31 -13.18
CA TYR A 121 -3.03 -17.93 -11.85
C TYR A 121 -3.47 -19.13 -11.00
N GLU A 122 -4.14 -20.13 -11.57
CA GLU A 122 -4.60 -21.29 -10.81
C GLU A 122 -3.42 -22.13 -10.27
N ALA A 123 -2.34 -22.26 -11.05
CA ALA A 123 -1.12 -22.91 -10.59
C ALA A 123 -0.41 -22.07 -9.51
N ASP A 124 -0.39 -20.75 -9.66
CA ASP A 124 0.18 -19.84 -8.68
C ASP A 124 -0.59 -19.89 -7.35
N TYR A 125 -1.93 -19.96 -7.39
CA TYR A 125 -2.79 -20.10 -6.21
C TYR A 125 -2.65 -21.47 -5.54
N ALA A 126 -2.51 -22.54 -6.32
CA ALA A 126 -2.23 -23.86 -5.77
C ALA A 126 -0.89 -23.89 -5.01
N GLU A 127 0.14 -23.20 -5.49
CA GLU A 127 1.40 -23.07 -4.75
C GLU A 127 1.24 -22.25 -3.46
N ALA A 128 0.46 -21.15 -3.49
CA ALA A 128 0.14 -20.37 -2.31
C ALA A 128 -0.62 -21.18 -1.25
N GLU A 129 -1.65 -21.95 -1.66
CA GLU A 129 -2.37 -22.89 -0.80
C GLU A 129 -1.42 -23.94 -0.20
N ALA A 130 -0.52 -24.50 -1.02
CA ALA A 130 0.45 -25.49 -0.57
C ALA A 130 1.49 -24.93 0.43
N MET A 131 1.73 -23.62 0.44
CA MET A 131 2.52 -22.91 1.46
C MET A 131 1.70 -22.52 2.71
N GLY A 132 0.39 -22.79 2.71
CA GLY A 132 -0.51 -22.50 3.82
C GLY A 132 -1.04 -21.06 3.84
N HIS A 133 -0.89 -20.30 2.75
CA HIS A 133 -1.43 -18.94 2.67
C HIS A 133 -2.96 -18.98 2.83
N ASN A 134 -3.51 -17.98 3.50
CA ASN A 134 -4.97 -17.78 3.61
C ASN A 134 -5.43 -16.46 2.98
N ALA A 135 -4.49 -15.67 2.44
CA ALA A 135 -4.77 -14.40 1.80
C ALA A 135 -3.87 -14.20 0.58
N TYR A 136 -4.36 -13.48 -0.42
CA TYR A 136 -3.58 -13.11 -1.59
C TYR A 136 -3.95 -11.69 -2.02
N ARG A 137 -2.93 -10.83 -2.13
CA ARG A 137 -3.10 -9.48 -2.65
C ARG A 137 -2.78 -9.46 -4.14
N MET A 138 -3.76 -9.06 -4.94
CA MET A 138 -3.64 -8.96 -6.41
C MET A 138 -4.04 -7.59 -6.92
N GLY A 139 -3.71 -7.30 -8.18
CA GLY A 139 -4.18 -6.11 -8.87
C GLY A 139 -5.28 -6.42 -9.87
N ILE A 140 -6.11 -5.43 -10.17
CA ILE A 140 -6.93 -5.38 -11.37
C ILE A 140 -6.34 -4.27 -12.26
N GLU A 141 -5.92 -4.63 -13.48
CA GLU A 141 -5.24 -3.70 -14.39
C GLU A 141 -6.25 -2.79 -15.11
N TRP A 142 -6.30 -1.53 -14.69
CA TRP A 142 -7.21 -0.53 -15.26
C TRP A 142 -7.06 -0.41 -16.77
N ALA A 143 -5.85 -0.44 -17.32
CA ALA A 143 -5.64 -0.31 -18.76
C ALA A 143 -6.14 -1.53 -19.57
N LYS A 144 -6.27 -2.71 -18.93
CA LYS A 144 -6.87 -3.91 -19.55
C LYS A 144 -8.39 -3.87 -19.45
N ILE A 145 -8.93 -3.45 -18.30
CA ILE A 145 -10.38 -3.38 -18.09
C ILE A 145 -11.02 -2.24 -18.88
N GLU A 146 -10.44 -1.04 -18.88
CA GLU A 146 -10.96 0.14 -19.55
C GLU A 146 -9.90 0.69 -20.54
N PRO A 147 -9.63 0.00 -21.67
CA PRO A 147 -8.60 0.41 -22.63
C PRO A 147 -8.91 1.74 -23.34
N ARG A 148 -10.16 2.20 -23.33
CA ARG A 148 -10.58 3.54 -23.78
C ARG A 148 -11.62 4.11 -22.81
N PRO A 149 -11.77 5.45 -22.75
CA PRO A 149 -12.67 6.08 -21.78
C PRO A 149 -14.10 5.56 -21.92
N GLY A 150 -14.61 4.89 -20.88
CA GLY A 150 -15.95 4.31 -20.81
C GLY A 150 -16.16 3.03 -21.63
N GLU A 151 -15.13 2.48 -22.29
CA GLU A 151 -15.20 1.23 -23.03
C GLU A 151 -14.57 0.11 -22.20
N TYR A 152 -15.41 -0.65 -21.48
CA TYR A 152 -14.98 -1.80 -20.69
C TYR A 152 -14.79 -3.06 -21.56
N ASP A 153 -13.69 -3.80 -21.36
CA ASP A 153 -13.45 -5.09 -22.01
C ASP A 153 -14.12 -6.23 -21.21
N PRO A 154 -15.24 -6.81 -21.71
CA PRO A 154 -15.94 -7.88 -21.02
C PRO A 154 -15.10 -9.16 -20.88
N GLN A 155 -14.13 -9.41 -21.76
CA GLN A 155 -13.28 -10.59 -21.66
C GLN A 155 -12.26 -10.44 -20.52
N ALA A 156 -11.73 -9.24 -20.31
CA ALA A 156 -10.85 -8.94 -19.18
C ALA A 156 -11.62 -9.05 -17.86
N ILE A 157 -12.83 -8.49 -17.78
CA ILE A 157 -13.70 -8.59 -16.60
C ILE A 157 -14.02 -10.05 -16.28
N GLU A 158 -14.48 -10.83 -17.26
CA GLU A 158 -14.77 -12.26 -17.08
C GLU A 158 -13.51 -13.03 -16.62
N HIS A 159 -12.34 -12.64 -17.10
CA HIS A 159 -11.08 -13.24 -16.67
C HIS A 159 -10.76 -12.95 -15.20
N TYR A 160 -10.93 -11.71 -14.74
CA TYR A 160 -10.73 -11.36 -13.34
C TYR A 160 -11.72 -12.08 -12.40
N HIS A 161 -12.99 -12.25 -12.80
CA HIS A 161 -13.92 -13.11 -12.06
C HIS A 161 -13.39 -14.55 -11.90
N ARG A 162 -12.81 -15.14 -12.96
CA ARG A 162 -12.22 -16.48 -12.86
C ARG A 162 -11.02 -16.51 -11.92
N MET A 163 -10.17 -15.49 -11.95
CA MET A 163 -9.04 -15.38 -11.02
C MET A 163 -9.52 -15.27 -9.57
N LEU A 164 -10.47 -14.38 -9.28
CA LEU A 164 -11.04 -14.19 -7.94
C LEU A 164 -11.74 -15.45 -7.43
N ALA A 165 -12.54 -16.09 -8.27
CA ALA A 165 -13.19 -17.36 -7.94
C ALA A 165 -12.17 -18.47 -7.66
N ALA A 166 -11.09 -18.56 -8.44
CA ALA A 166 -10.02 -19.53 -8.22
C ALA A 166 -9.27 -19.26 -6.92
N ALA A 167 -8.91 -18.01 -6.62
CA ALA A 167 -8.27 -17.63 -5.36
C ALA A 167 -9.11 -18.11 -4.17
N ARG A 168 -10.42 -17.80 -4.16
CA ARG A 168 -11.34 -18.26 -3.11
C ARG A 168 -11.48 -19.78 -3.05
N ALA A 169 -11.47 -20.47 -4.20
CA ALA A 169 -11.51 -21.93 -4.26
C ALA A 169 -10.28 -22.59 -3.63
N HIS A 170 -9.13 -21.92 -3.69
CA HIS A 170 -7.88 -22.29 -3.01
C HIS A 170 -7.79 -21.78 -1.56
N GLY A 171 -8.88 -21.24 -1.01
CA GLY A 171 -8.93 -20.75 0.37
C GLY A 171 -8.18 -19.43 0.60
N LEU A 172 -7.87 -18.69 -0.47
CA LEU A 172 -7.20 -17.40 -0.42
C LEU A 172 -8.25 -16.28 -0.38
N SER A 173 -8.26 -15.49 0.68
CA SER A 173 -9.03 -14.25 0.73
C SER A 173 -8.38 -13.18 -0.17
N PRO A 174 -9.10 -12.65 -1.19
CA PRO A 174 -8.53 -11.66 -2.10
C PRO A 174 -8.49 -10.27 -1.47
N MET A 175 -7.32 -9.64 -1.53
CA MET A 175 -7.17 -8.19 -1.37
C MET A 175 -6.90 -7.57 -2.74
N VAL A 176 -7.75 -6.67 -3.22
CA VAL A 176 -7.66 -6.15 -4.59
C VAL A 176 -7.10 -4.74 -4.62
N THR A 177 -6.04 -4.54 -5.39
CA THR A 177 -5.45 -3.23 -5.69
C THR A 177 -5.96 -2.70 -7.03
N LEU A 178 -6.60 -1.53 -7.00
CA LEU A 178 -7.20 -0.90 -8.17
C LEU A 178 -6.20 -0.08 -9.00
N GLN A 179 -5.21 0.52 -8.36
CA GLN A 179 -4.14 1.23 -9.03
C GLN A 179 -2.77 0.87 -8.46
N HIS A 180 -1.94 0.28 -9.32
CA HIS A 180 -0.57 -0.12 -9.01
C HIS A 180 0.38 0.41 -10.09
N PHE A 181 0.65 1.71 -10.02
CA PHE A 181 1.54 2.52 -10.88
C PHE A 181 1.08 2.72 -12.32
N THR A 182 0.50 1.73 -12.97
CA THR A 182 0.01 1.83 -14.34
C THR A 182 -1.24 2.71 -14.43
N LEU A 183 -1.35 3.43 -15.54
CA LEU A 183 -2.55 4.14 -15.94
C LEU A 183 -2.91 3.75 -17.38
N PRO A 184 -4.20 3.72 -17.75
CA PRO A 184 -4.56 3.64 -19.16
C PRO A 184 -3.88 4.76 -19.95
N ALA A 185 -3.44 4.49 -21.18
CA ALA A 185 -2.79 5.50 -22.02
C ALA A 185 -3.72 6.68 -22.33
N TRP A 186 -5.05 6.49 -22.32
CA TRP A 186 -6.01 7.59 -22.44
C TRP A 186 -6.10 8.47 -21.18
N VAL A 187 -5.63 7.99 -20.03
CA VAL A 187 -5.47 8.78 -18.80
C VAL A 187 -4.13 9.52 -18.82
N ASN A 188 -3.03 8.81 -19.10
CA ASN A 188 -1.69 9.38 -19.16
C ASN A 188 -1.06 9.12 -20.53
N ASP A 189 -1.37 9.96 -21.50
CA ASP A 189 -0.80 9.87 -22.84
C ASP A 189 0.60 10.49 -22.83
N ILE A 190 1.62 9.64 -22.76
CA ILE A 190 3.03 10.07 -22.75
C ILE A 190 3.62 10.27 -24.15
N GLU A 191 2.88 9.87 -25.19
CA GLU A 191 3.29 9.98 -26.59
C GLU A 191 2.78 11.30 -27.21
N SER A 192 1.68 11.85 -26.69
CA SER A 192 1.08 13.12 -27.11
C SER A 192 0.99 14.15 -25.97
N PRO A 193 1.72 15.28 -26.06
CA PRO A 193 1.68 16.34 -25.05
C PRO A 193 0.29 16.90 -24.77
N ASP A 194 -0.61 16.87 -25.77
CA ASP A 194 -1.99 17.36 -25.68
C ASP A 194 -3.01 16.22 -25.49
N GLY A 195 -2.58 14.95 -25.45
CA GLY A 195 -3.43 13.77 -25.26
C GLY A 195 -3.77 13.44 -23.79
N GLY A 196 -4.78 12.59 -23.63
CA GLY A 196 -5.22 12.03 -22.35
C GLY A 196 -5.68 13.04 -21.29
N LEU A 197 -5.66 12.62 -20.03
CA LEU A 197 -6.03 13.44 -18.85
C LEU A 197 -4.80 13.99 -18.09
N LYS A 198 -3.60 13.87 -18.67
CA LYS A 198 -2.30 14.29 -18.09
C LYS A 198 -1.89 13.55 -16.81
N GLY A 199 -2.38 12.33 -16.64
CA GLY A 199 -2.09 11.49 -15.47
C GLY A 199 -2.51 12.17 -14.17
N TRP A 200 -1.83 11.84 -13.07
CA TRP A 200 -2.21 12.29 -11.73
C TRP A 200 -2.11 13.81 -11.51
N ALA A 201 -1.21 14.48 -12.22
CA ALA A 201 -1.12 15.94 -12.15
C ALA A 201 -2.37 16.63 -12.72
N GLY A 202 -3.07 15.99 -13.66
CA GLY A 202 -4.18 16.61 -14.38
C GLY A 202 -3.74 17.84 -15.18
N GLU A 203 -4.74 18.61 -15.60
CA GLU A 203 -4.58 19.87 -16.30
C GLU A 203 -4.20 21.01 -15.34
N ASP A 204 -3.27 21.89 -15.71
CA ASP A 204 -2.77 22.94 -14.80
C ASP A 204 -3.86 23.96 -14.41
N GLN A 205 -4.86 24.16 -15.27
CA GLN A 205 -6.00 25.07 -15.04
C GLN A 205 -7.05 24.50 -14.08
N ASP A 206 -7.08 23.19 -13.86
CA ASP A 206 -8.07 22.58 -12.97
C ASP A 206 -7.71 22.89 -11.51
N PRO A 207 -8.68 23.02 -10.58
CA PRO A 207 -8.36 23.04 -9.16
C PRO A 207 -7.78 21.69 -8.72
N ILE A 208 -6.87 21.71 -7.74
CA ILE A 208 -6.41 20.49 -7.07
C ILE A 208 -7.63 19.76 -6.52
N GLY A 209 -7.74 18.47 -6.79
CA GLY A 209 -8.87 17.64 -6.41
C GLY A 209 -10.10 17.75 -7.31
N GLY A 210 -10.15 18.62 -8.32
CA GLY A 210 -11.33 18.80 -9.18
C GLY A 210 -11.12 18.45 -10.66
N GLY A 211 -10.02 17.80 -11.01
CA GLY A 211 -9.70 17.43 -12.39
C GLY A 211 -10.34 16.14 -12.88
N ALA A 212 -10.41 15.96 -14.20
CA ALA A 212 -11.06 14.80 -14.84
C ALA A 212 -10.47 13.44 -14.42
N ILE A 213 -9.17 13.37 -14.08
CA ILE A 213 -8.53 12.15 -13.58
C ILE A 213 -9.13 11.68 -12.25
N VAL A 214 -9.44 12.62 -11.34
CA VAL A 214 -10.00 12.30 -10.02
C VAL A 214 -11.37 11.64 -10.19
N GLU A 215 -12.22 12.19 -11.06
CA GLU A 215 -13.53 11.64 -11.39
C GLU A 215 -13.44 10.32 -12.17
N ALA A 216 -12.47 10.21 -13.09
CA ALA A 216 -12.27 8.99 -13.85
C ALA A 216 -11.88 7.81 -12.94
N PHE A 217 -10.94 8.03 -12.01
CA PHE A 217 -10.53 6.99 -11.07
C PHE A 217 -11.64 6.64 -10.08
N ALA A 218 -12.36 7.62 -9.55
CA ALA A 218 -13.49 7.36 -8.65
C ALA A 218 -14.61 6.56 -9.33
N ARG A 219 -14.93 6.89 -10.59
CA ARG A 219 -15.87 6.10 -11.41
C ARG A 219 -15.36 4.67 -11.58
N TYR A 220 -14.12 4.50 -12.04
CA TYR A 220 -13.52 3.19 -12.23
C TYR A 220 -13.58 2.35 -10.94
N ALA A 221 -13.17 2.92 -9.81
CA ALA A 221 -13.20 2.23 -8.52
C ALA A 221 -14.62 1.81 -8.11
N GLY A 222 -15.60 2.69 -8.27
CA GLY A 222 -17.00 2.38 -8.01
C GLY A 222 -17.55 1.31 -8.96
N ASP A 223 -17.16 1.31 -10.22
CA ASP A 223 -17.59 0.30 -11.21
C ASP A 223 -16.96 -1.07 -10.88
N MET A 224 -15.70 -1.11 -10.42
CA MET A 224 -15.06 -2.37 -9.97
C MET A 224 -15.67 -2.92 -8.69
N ALA A 225 -16.04 -2.04 -7.75
CA ALA A 225 -16.78 -2.41 -6.55
C ALA A 225 -18.16 -2.99 -6.87
N GLU A 226 -18.90 -2.37 -7.80
CA GLU A 226 -20.20 -2.89 -8.25
C GLU A 226 -20.08 -4.24 -8.96
N GLU A 227 -19.02 -4.43 -9.77
CA GLU A 227 -18.82 -5.65 -10.55
C GLU A 227 -18.31 -6.83 -9.69
N PHE A 228 -17.33 -6.59 -8.82
CA PHE A 228 -16.60 -7.65 -8.10
C PHE A 228 -16.89 -7.71 -6.59
N GLY A 229 -17.79 -6.86 -6.07
CA GLY A 229 -18.15 -6.85 -4.64
C GLY A 229 -18.68 -8.19 -4.12
N GLY A 230 -19.28 -9.01 -4.99
CA GLY A 230 -19.69 -10.38 -4.65
C GLY A 230 -18.52 -11.34 -4.34
N GLU A 231 -17.28 -10.95 -4.61
CA GLU A 231 -16.07 -11.77 -4.44
C GLU A 231 -14.99 -11.09 -3.58
N VAL A 232 -15.09 -9.79 -3.33
CA VAL A 232 -14.03 -8.96 -2.75
C VAL A 232 -14.60 -7.93 -1.77
N ASP A 233 -14.23 -8.05 -0.49
CA ASP A 233 -14.56 -7.02 0.51
C ASP A 233 -13.34 -6.13 0.85
N LEU A 234 -12.11 -6.57 0.54
CA LEU A 234 -10.88 -5.89 0.96
C LEU A 234 -10.19 -5.15 -0.19
N TRP A 235 -10.34 -3.82 -0.19
CA TRP A 235 -9.96 -2.95 -1.29
C TRP A 235 -8.74 -2.08 -0.96
N VAL A 236 -7.80 -2.04 -1.90
CA VAL A 236 -6.68 -1.08 -1.95
C VAL A 236 -6.91 -0.19 -3.15
N THR A 237 -7.19 1.09 -2.94
CA THR A 237 -7.39 1.97 -4.11
C THR A 237 -6.07 2.23 -4.82
N ILE A 238 -5.02 2.58 -4.07
CA ILE A 238 -3.75 3.11 -4.59
C ILE A 238 -2.59 2.45 -3.87
N ASN A 239 -1.61 1.96 -4.65
CA ASN A 239 -0.32 1.51 -4.18
C ASN A 239 0.73 2.63 -4.28
N GLU A 240 1.47 2.82 -3.19
CA GLU A 240 2.66 3.68 -3.05
C GLU A 240 2.60 5.04 -3.77
N PRO A 241 1.65 5.92 -3.40
CA PRO A 241 1.38 7.16 -4.11
C PRO A 241 2.61 8.06 -4.25
N ILE A 242 3.45 8.18 -3.22
CA ILE A 242 4.62 9.06 -3.27
C ILE A 242 5.72 8.47 -4.19
N VAL A 243 5.86 7.15 -4.26
CA VAL A 243 6.90 6.49 -5.07
C VAL A 243 6.66 6.73 -6.55
N VAL A 244 5.42 6.48 -7.02
CA VAL A 244 5.07 6.70 -8.42
C VAL A 244 5.29 8.17 -8.82
N LEU A 245 4.95 9.11 -7.94
CA LEU A 245 5.10 10.55 -8.21
C LEU A 245 6.56 11.02 -8.21
N VAL A 246 7.39 10.50 -7.30
CA VAL A 246 8.85 10.77 -7.30
C VAL A 246 9.45 10.27 -8.61
N GLY A 247 9.17 9.03 -9.00
CA GLY A 247 9.66 8.47 -10.27
C GLY A 247 9.15 9.23 -11.49
N ALA A 248 7.89 9.69 -11.48
CA ALA A 248 7.21 10.30 -12.62
C ALA A 248 7.56 11.78 -12.86
N TYR A 249 7.70 12.57 -11.79
CA TYR A 249 7.76 14.03 -11.85
C TYR A 249 9.02 14.66 -11.23
N LEU A 250 9.74 13.95 -10.37
CA LEU A 250 10.97 14.46 -9.76
C LEU A 250 12.23 13.83 -10.37
N ALA A 251 12.30 12.50 -10.37
CA ALA A 251 13.45 11.74 -10.84
C ALA A 251 13.37 11.40 -12.34
N GLY A 252 12.17 11.24 -12.89
CA GLY A 252 11.92 11.10 -14.32
C GLY A 252 12.21 9.72 -14.91
N TYR A 253 12.31 8.68 -14.09
CA TYR A 253 12.49 7.30 -14.54
C TYR A 253 11.18 6.52 -14.72
N PHE A 254 10.04 7.04 -14.23
CA PHE A 254 8.70 6.51 -14.51
C PHE A 254 7.92 7.42 -15.47
N PRO A 255 6.89 6.90 -16.18
CA PRO A 255 6.01 7.72 -17.01
C PRO A 255 5.38 8.88 -16.19
N PRO A 256 5.35 10.12 -16.70
CA PRO A 256 5.71 10.59 -18.04
C PRO A 256 7.19 11.00 -18.23
N GLY A 257 8.08 10.70 -17.28
CA GLY A 257 9.52 10.94 -17.41
C GLY A 257 9.93 12.39 -17.15
N GLN A 258 9.18 13.11 -16.31
CA GLN A 258 9.45 14.50 -15.99
C GLN A 258 10.41 14.62 -14.81
N THR A 259 11.25 15.65 -14.84
CA THR A 259 12.27 15.91 -13.82
C THR A 259 12.06 17.26 -13.16
N LEU A 260 12.35 17.33 -11.85
CA LEU A 260 12.31 18.55 -11.04
C LEU A 260 10.98 19.33 -11.07
N GLN A 261 9.85 18.68 -11.35
CA GLN A 261 8.52 19.31 -11.39
C GLN A 261 7.87 19.35 -10.00
N VAL A 262 8.48 20.04 -9.04
CA VAL A 262 8.08 19.98 -7.61
C VAL A 262 6.62 20.35 -7.37
N ARG A 263 6.14 21.48 -7.91
CA ARG A 263 4.72 21.86 -7.77
C ARG A 263 3.77 20.86 -8.41
N ARG A 264 4.17 20.24 -9.52
CA ARG A 264 3.38 19.23 -10.22
C ARG A 264 3.29 17.94 -9.40
N THR A 265 4.38 17.55 -8.74
CA THR A 265 4.41 16.42 -7.81
C THR A 265 3.44 16.63 -6.64
N VAL A 266 3.47 17.81 -5.99
CA VAL A 266 2.54 18.14 -4.90
C VAL A 266 1.09 18.13 -5.38
N ARG A 267 0.81 18.77 -6.52
CA ARG A 267 -0.52 18.75 -7.15
C ARG A 267 -1.01 17.32 -7.40
N ALA A 268 -0.15 16.48 -7.97
CA ALA A 268 -0.47 15.09 -8.25
C ALA A 268 -0.72 14.28 -6.96
N ALA A 269 0.05 14.52 -5.90
CA ALA A 269 -0.16 13.88 -4.60
C ALA A 269 -1.54 14.19 -4.02
N TYR A 270 -1.96 15.46 -4.05
CA TYR A 270 -3.31 15.80 -3.58
C TYR A 270 -4.42 15.34 -4.53
N ASN A 271 -4.21 15.38 -5.85
CA ASN A 271 -5.17 14.77 -6.79
C ASN A 271 -5.36 13.27 -6.50
N MET A 272 -4.28 12.53 -6.22
CA MET A 272 -4.36 11.13 -5.79
C MET A 272 -5.10 10.97 -4.45
N ALA A 273 -4.90 11.89 -3.50
CA ALA A 273 -5.62 11.88 -2.23
C ALA A 273 -7.14 12.08 -2.42
N TYR A 274 -7.55 13.06 -3.25
CA TYR A 274 -8.96 13.26 -3.60
C TYR A 274 -9.53 12.09 -4.40
N ALA A 275 -8.73 11.50 -5.30
CA ALA A 275 -9.14 10.35 -6.10
C ALA A 275 -9.39 9.14 -5.21
N HIS A 276 -8.54 8.92 -4.21
CA HIS A 276 -8.77 7.92 -3.17
C HIS A 276 -10.03 8.22 -2.35
N ALA A 277 -10.22 9.45 -1.86
CA ALA A 277 -11.40 9.79 -1.06
C ALA A 277 -12.72 9.57 -1.83
N ARG A 278 -12.78 9.98 -3.09
CA ARG A 278 -13.95 9.72 -3.94
C ARG A 278 -14.10 8.26 -4.34
N ALA A 279 -13.00 7.54 -4.52
CA ALA A 279 -13.04 6.09 -4.74
C ALA A 279 -13.55 5.36 -3.50
N TYR A 280 -13.13 5.75 -2.29
CA TYR A 280 -13.63 5.24 -1.01
C TYR A 280 -15.15 5.39 -0.93
N ASP A 281 -15.67 6.60 -1.16
CA ASP A 281 -17.11 6.86 -1.18
C ASP A 281 -17.85 6.04 -2.25
N ALA A 282 -17.27 5.94 -3.45
CA ALA A 282 -17.86 5.19 -4.55
C ALA A 282 -17.90 3.69 -4.29
N ILE A 283 -16.84 3.12 -3.70
CA ILE A 283 -16.76 1.71 -3.31
C ILE A 283 -17.82 1.42 -2.24
N HIS A 284 -17.84 2.15 -1.12
CA HIS A 284 -18.85 1.92 -0.07
C HIS A 284 -20.29 2.14 -0.52
N ALA A 285 -20.51 2.98 -1.53
CA ALA A 285 -21.85 3.21 -2.08
C ALA A 285 -22.33 2.08 -3.01
N ARG A 286 -21.42 1.29 -3.58
CA ARG A 286 -21.73 0.35 -4.67
C ARG A 286 -21.42 -1.10 -4.34
N ASP A 287 -20.40 -1.33 -3.53
CA ASP A 287 -20.15 -2.62 -2.92
C ASP A 287 -21.11 -2.81 -1.74
N THR A 288 -22.12 -3.64 -1.96
CA THR A 288 -23.16 -3.92 -0.95
C THR A 288 -23.26 -5.40 -0.62
N ASP A 289 -22.43 -6.22 -1.26
CA ASP A 289 -22.35 -7.65 -1.02
C ASP A 289 -21.30 -7.92 0.06
N ASP A 290 -21.54 -8.91 0.91
CA ASP A 290 -20.64 -9.33 1.98
C ASP A 290 -20.04 -10.67 1.56
N ALA A 291 -18.94 -10.63 0.81
CA ALA A 291 -18.39 -11.75 0.08
C ALA A 291 -17.81 -12.84 1.00
N ASP A 292 -17.32 -12.45 2.17
CA ASP A 292 -16.81 -13.36 3.20
C ASP A 292 -17.80 -13.67 4.34
N GLY A 293 -18.89 -12.91 4.43
CA GLY A 293 -19.99 -13.13 5.38
C GLY A 293 -19.69 -12.62 6.80
N ASP A 294 -18.71 -11.72 6.97
CA ASP A 294 -18.31 -11.18 8.26
C ASP A 294 -19.16 -9.98 8.74
N GLY A 295 -20.09 -9.54 7.90
CA GLY A 295 -20.99 -8.43 8.16
C GLY A 295 -20.49 -7.07 7.66
N ARG A 296 -19.39 -7.00 6.91
CA ARG A 296 -18.88 -5.79 6.25
C ARG A 296 -18.73 -6.02 4.75
N ALA A 297 -19.51 -5.29 3.96
CA ALA A 297 -19.46 -5.37 2.51
C ALA A 297 -18.16 -4.81 1.89
N ALA A 298 -17.53 -3.83 2.54
CA ALA A 298 -16.27 -3.29 2.05
C ALA A 298 -15.41 -2.72 3.19
N GLU A 299 -14.11 -2.96 3.09
CA GLU A 299 -13.03 -2.32 3.84
C GLU A 299 -12.05 -1.68 2.86
N VAL A 300 -11.96 -0.34 2.86
CA VAL A 300 -11.14 0.40 1.90
C VAL A 300 -9.91 1.01 2.58
N GLY A 301 -8.75 0.77 1.97
CA GLY A 301 -7.46 1.30 2.41
C GLY A 301 -6.54 1.69 1.25
N ILE A 302 -5.30 2.02 1.61
CA ILE A 302 -4.18 2.22 0.69
C ILE A 302 -3.01 1.31 1.06
N ALA A 303 -2.19 0.93 0.10
CA ALA A 303 -0.90 0.31 0.34
C ALA A 303 0.17 1.40 0.28
N LYS A 304 0.68 1.86 1.43
CA LYS A 304 1.60 2.99 1.50
C LYS A 304 3.02 2.49 1.73
N HIS A 305 3.98 2.89 0.88
CA HIS A 305 5.41 2.73 1.20
C HIS A 305 5.78 3.62 2.38
N TRP A 306 6.31 3.02 3.42
CA TRP A 306 6.91 3.71 4.54
C TRP A 306 8.41 3.52 4.53
N ARG A 307 9.14 4.57 4.86
CA ARG A 307 10.59 4.52 4.88
C ARG A 307 11.14 5.19 6.11
N VAL A 308 12.18 4.61 6.69
CA VAL A 308 12.95 5.28 7.74
C VAL A 308 13.95 6.23 7.08
N PHE A 309 13.97 7.48 7.54
CA PHE A 309 14.95 8.48 7.15
C PHE A 309 15.84 8.80 8.34
N THR A 310 17.13 8.49 8.21
CA THR A 310 18.12 8.70 9.27
C THR A 310 19.06 9.84 8.87
N PRO A 311 19.36 10.82 9.74
CA PRO A 311 20.37 11.82 9.44
C PRO A 311 21.72 11.15 9.20
N ALA A 312 22.43 11.57 8.15
CA ALA A 312 23.73 11.02 7.81
C ALA A 312 24.77 11.30 8.92
N ASP A 313 24.73 12.51 9.50
CA ASP A 313 25.36 12.84 10.77
C ASP A 313 24.29 13.28 11.79
N PRO A 314 23.98 12.49 12.84
CA PRO A 314 22.99 12.87 13.85
C PRO A 314 23.41 14.06 14.71
N GLU A 315 24.68 14.47 14.68
CA GLU A 315 25.17 15.67 15.37
C GLU A 315 25.10 16.93 14.49
N ASP A 316 24.82 16.80 13.19
CA ASP A 316 24.59 17.93 12.28
C ASP A 316 23.09 18.29 12.25
N ALA A 317 22.74 19.46 12.78
CA ALA A 317 21.36 19.95 12.81
C ALA A 317 20.73 20.08 11.41
N SER A 318 21.53 20.30 10.37
CA SER A 318 21.06 20.38 8.98
C SER A 318 20.63 19.01 8.45
N ASP A 319 21.37 17.95 8.79
CA ASP A 319 21.02 16.57 8.42
C ASP A 319 19.79 16.10 9.21
N VAL A 320 19.68 16.47 10.49
CA VAL A 320 18.51 16.18 11.33
C VAL A 320 17.26 16.85 10.76
N GLU A 321 17.31 18.16 10.47
CA GLU A 321 16.16 18.87 9.87
C GLU A 321 15.76 18.26 8.53
N ALA A 322 16.72 17.89 7.68
CA ALA A 322 16.44 17.27 6.39
C ALA A 322 15.79 15.89 6.53
N ALA A 323 16.26 15.06 7.47
CA ALA A 323 15.67 13.76 7.75
C ALA A 323 14.23 13.88 8.28
N GLU A 324 13.98 14.79 9.22
CA GLU A 324 12.64 15.06 9.75
C GLU A 324 11.68 15.58 8.67
N GLN A 325 12.18 16.42 7.76
CA GLN A 325 11.39 16.96 6.66
C GLN A 325 11.00 15.88 5.64
N LEU A 326 11.94 15.02 5.24
CA LEU A 326 11.68 13.90 4.35
C LEU A 326 10.74 12.86 4.99
N ASP A 327 10.95 12.58 6.28
CA ASP A 327 10.07 11.69 7.05
C ASP A 327 8.63 12.21 7.06
N TYR A 328 8.41 13.52 7.28
CA TYR A 328 7.09 14.13 7.17
C TYR A 328 6.51 14.05 5.75
N VAL A 329 7.23 14.53 4.74
CA VAL A 329 6.71 14.57 3.36
C VAL A 329 6.42 13.19 2.81
N PHE A 330 7.32 12.24 3.04
CA PHE A 330 7.18 10.89 2.50
C PHE A 330 6.17 10.07 3.28
N ASN A 331 6.24 10.02 4.62
CA ASN A 331 5.42 9.11 5.41
C ASN A 331 4.07 9.71 5.82
N ASP A 332 4.00 11.02 6.09
CA ASP A 332 2.87 11.57 6.82
C ASP A 332 1.92 12.42 6.01
N LEU A 333 2.44 13.22 5.06
CA LEU A 333 1.66 14.22 4.34
C LEU A 333 0.43 13.59 3.68
N PHE A 334 0.64 12.50 2.93
CA PHE A 334 -0.45 11.79 2.24
C PHE A 334 -1.45 11.13 3.21
N VAL A 335 -0.95 10.47 4.27
CA VAL A 335 -1.83 9.77 5.23
C VAL A 335 -2.61 10.76 6.11
N SER A 336 -2.01 11.90 6.45
CA SER A 336 -2.66 12.97 7.20
C SER A 336 -3.76 13.66 6.38
N ALA A 337 -3.57 13.78 5.06
CA ALA A 337 -4.64 14.23 4.17
C ALA A 337 -5.86 13.31 4.28
N LEU A 338 -5.67 12.00 4.14
CA LEU A 338 -6.78 11.02 4.15
C LEU A 338 -7.44 10.79 5.51
N THR A 339 -6.69 10.96 6.60
CA THR A 339 -7.19 10.70 7.95
C THR A 339 -7.76 11.94 8.62
N LYS A 340 -7.12 13.09 8.41
CA LYS A 340 -7.44 14.34 9.11
C LYS A 340 -7.96 15.44 8.18
N GLY A 341 -7.84 15.28 6.87
CA GLY A 341 -8.12 16.33 5.89
C GLY A 341 -6.99 17.33 5.74
N ALA A 342 -5.80 17.07 6.28
CA ALA A 342 -4.71 18.04 6.28
C ALA A 342 -4.13 18.28 4.88
N VAL A 343 -4.12 19.54 4.42
CA VAL A 343 -3.59 19.96 3.12
C VAL A 343 -2.41 20.93 3.29
N ASP A 344 -1.21 20.41 3.12
CA ASP A 344 0.06 21.11 3.12
C ASP A 344 0.67 21.16 1.70
N LEU A 345 0.53 22.28 1.00
CA LEU A 345 0.98 22.44 -0.39
C LEU A 345 2.43 22.94 -0.50
N ASP A 346 2.95 23.53 0.58
CA ASP A 346 4.30 24.07 0.75
C ASP A 346 5.23 23.10 1.48
N ALA A 347 4.69 21.99 2.00
CA ALA A 347 5.41 20.93 2.70
C ALA A 347 6.22 21.44 3.91
N ASP A 348 5.66 22.42 4.63
CA ASP A 348 6.32 23.08 5.76
C ASP A 348 5.93 22.49 7.13
N GLY A 349 4.96 21.56 7.16
CA GLY A 349 4.46 20.89 8.35
C GLY A 349 3.46 21.69 9.17
N GLN A 350 3.13 22.92 8.75
CA GLN A 350 2.25 23.83 9.49
C GLN A 350 0.79 23.72 9.00
N VAL A 351 0.14 22.61 9.33
CA VAL A 351 -1.27 22.37 8.97
C VAL A 351 -2.28 22.81 10.03
N GLU A 352 -1.84 23.08 11.27
CA GLU A 352 -2.68 23.53 12.38
C GLU A 352 -2.43 25.03 12.66
N GLY A 353 -3.49 25.86 12.79
CA GLY A 353 -3.34 27.29 13.10
C GLY A 353 -4.43 28.21 12.54
N PRO A 354 -4.22 29.55 12.52
CA PRO A 354 -5.16 30.51 11.95
C PRO A 354 -5.43 30.28 10.45
N ASP A 355 -4.46 29.68 9.76
CA ASP A 355 -4.52 29.30 8.35
C ASP A 355 -4.68 27.77 8.21
N GLU A 356 -5.27 27.09 9.20
CA GLU A 356 -5.53 25.65 9.20
C GLU A 356 -6.19 25.20 7.88
N ARG A 357 -5.51 24.31 7.16
CA ARG A 357 -5.92 23.82 5.84
C ARG A 357 -6.49 22.42 5.98
N ILE A 358 -7.64 22.31 6.65
CA ILE A 358 -8.39 21.05 6.75
C ILE A 358 -9.48 21.02 5.68
N ASP A 359 -9.38 20.07 4.77
CA ASP A 359 -10.42 19.77 3.79
C ASP A 359 -11.28 18.58 4.25
N PRO A 360 -12.58 18.79 4.54
CA PRO A 360 -13.47 17.70 4.95
C PRO A 360 -13.73 16.67 3.85
N ASP A 361 -13.51 16.99 2.58
CA ASP A 361 -13.67 16.05 1.46
C ASP A 361 -12.55 15.00 1.44
N LEU A 362 -11.49 15.16 2.24
CA LEU A 362 -10.41 14.19 2.40
C LEU A 362 -10.45 13.46 3.74
N ALA A 363 -10.97 14.08 4.81
CA ALA A 363 -10.88 13.54 6.15
C ALA A 363 -11.72 12.26 6.35
N GLY A 364 -11.09 11.20 6.85
CA GLY A 364 -11.77 10.01 7.34
C GLY A 364 -12.04 8.92 6.29
N HIS A 365 -11.30 8.91 5.19
CA HIS A 365 -11.49 7.97 4.07
C HIS A 365 -10.57 6.75 4.17
N LEU A 366 -10.33 6.21 5.36
CA LEU A 366 -9.54 4.97 5.54
C LEU A 366 -10.17 4.10 6.63
N ASP A 367 -10.45 2.84 6.28
CA ASP A 367 -10.87 1.82 7.25
C ASP A 367 -9.66 1.13 7.88
N TRP A 368 -8.57 1.02 7.13
CA TRP A 368 -7.31 0.42 7.53
C TRP A 368 -6.14 1.06 6.75
N LEU A 369 -4.91 0.84 7.21
CA LEU A 369 -3.70 1.43 6.64
C LEU A 369 -2.68 0.35 6.25
N GLY A 370 -2.39 0.26 4.96
CA GLY A 370 -1.38 -0.63 4.42
C GLY A 370 0.03 -0.08 4.60
N VAL A 371 0.96 -0.98 4.93
CA VAL A 371 2.37 -0.71 5.16
C VAL A 371 3.18 -1.55 4.18
N ASN A 372 3.80 -0.90 3.20
CA ASN A 372 4.89 -1.47 2.41
C ASN A 372 6.21 -1.02 3.05
N TYR A 373 7.07 -1.96 3.44
CA TYR A 373 8.36 -1.63 4.08
C TYR A 373 9.49 -2.52 3.56
N TYR A 374 10.63 -1.90 3.25
CA TYR A 374 11.79 -2.57 2.64
C TYR A 374 13.12 -2.19 3.29
N SER A 375 13.38 -0.89 3.51
CA SER A 375 14.69 -0.40 3.94
C SER A 375 14.62 1.03 4.50
N ARG A 376 15.78 1.64 4.74
CA ARG A 376 15.95 3.04 5.18
C ARG A 376 16.82 3.84 4.20
N TYR A 377 16.74 5.15 4.28
CA TYR A 377 17.70 6.07 3.66
C TYR A 377 18.49 6.85 4.71
N LEU A 378 19.73 7.19 4.37
CA LEU A 378 20.49 8.24 5.04
C LEU A 378 20.21 9.58 4.33
N VAL A 379 20.09 10.66 5.09
CA VAL A 379 19.71 11.98 4.57
C VAL A 379 20.74 13.03 4.96
N ARG A 380 21.09 13.90 4.01
CA ARG A 380 21.92 15.08 4.24
C ARG A 380 21.12 16.34 4.01
N GLY A 381 21.45 17.37 4.77
CA GLY A 381 20.92 18.70 4.55
C GLY A 381 21.68 19.50 3.49
N PRO A 382 21.20 20.71 3.18
CA PRO A 382 20.04 21.37 3.80
C PRO A 382 18.71 21.00 3.13
N VAL A 383 17.61 21.34 3.80
CA VAL A 383 16.28 21.46 3.15
C VAL A 383 16.33 22.63 2.16
N ALA A 384 15.94 22.38 0.91
CA ALA A 384 15.82 23.42 -0.11
C ALA A 384 14.39 23.95 -0.18
N GLU A 385 14.23 25.20 -0.61
CA GLU A 385 12.93 25.74 -1.03
C GLU A 385 12.92 25.85 -2.56
N ILE A 386 12.11 25.00 -3.20
CA ILE A 386 12.03 24.91 -4.66
C ILE A 386 10.60 25.27 -5.06
N GLU A 387 10.45 26.37 -5.78
CA GLU A 387 9.15 26.90 -6.20
C GLU A 387 8.17 27.15 -5.02
N GLY A 388 8.70 27.48 -3.83
CA GLY A 388 7.90 27.69 -2.62
C GLY A 388 7.47 26.41 -1.90
N VAL A 389 8.05 25.27 -2.26
CA VAL A 389 7.87 23.99 -1.56
C VAL A 389 9.18 23.63 -0.85
N ARG A 390 9.10 23.30 0.44
CA ARG A 390 10.25 22.82 1.21
C ARG A 390 10.51 21.35 0.87
N LEU A 391 11.75 21.00 0.57
CA LEU A 391 12.12 19.62 0.24
C LEU A 391 13.60 19.34 0.53
N ALA A 392 13.87 18.30 1.30
CA ALA A 392 15.18 17.65 1.34
C ALA A 392 15.34 16.73 0.12
N ILE A 393 16.47 16.86 -0.58
CA ILE A 393 16.73 16.18 -1.86
C ILE A 393 17.98 15.30 -1.86
N ASP A 394 18.83 15.41 -0.83
CA ASP A 394 20.03 14.59 -0.71
C ASP A 394 19.76 13.43 0.26
N PHE A 395 19.35 12.29 -0.30
CA PHE A 395 19.13 11.05 0.43
C PHE A 395 19.68 9.89 -0.39
N TYR A 396 20.22 8.87 0.29
CA TYR A 396 20.93 7.78 -0.34
C TYR A 396 20.88 6.49 0.48
N ASP A 397 21.05 5.35 -0.20
CA ASP A 397 21.20 4.05 0.45
C ASP A 397 22.47 4.03 1.32
N ASN A 398 22.42 3.32 2.44
CA ASN A 398 23.55 3.26 3.36
C ASN A 398 24.83 2.77 2.64
N PRO A 399 25.90 3.57 2.57
CA PRO A 399 27.09 3.23 1.77
C PRO A 399 28.02 2.25 2.49
N ASP A 400 27.79 1.96 3.78
CA ASP A 400 28.63 1.06 4.56
C ASP A 400 28.66 -0.34 3.91
N PRO A 401 29.83 -0.89 3.55
CA PRO A 401 29.91 -2.25 2.99
C PRO A 401 29.69 -3.35 4.03
N GLU A 402 29.77 -3.03 5.32
CA GLU A 402 29.62 -4.01 6.41
C GLU A 402 28.16 -4.26 6.79
N VAL A 403 27.23 -3.38 6.40
CA VAL A 403 25.80 -3.64 6.63
C VAL A 403 25.25 -4.64 5.61
N PRO A 404 24.41 -5.60 6.02
CA PRO A 404 23.78 -6.53 5.10
C PRO A 404 22.92 -5.80 4.05
N LYS A 405 23.08 -6.16 2.78
CA LYS A 405 22.36 -5.57 1.64
C LYS A 405 21.71 -6.62 0.75
N ASN A 406 20.58 -6.26 0.17
CA ASN A 406 19.93 -7.05 -0.87
C ASN A 406 20.66 -6.89 -2.22
N ASP A 407 20.17 -7.55 -3.27
CA ASP A 407 20.82 -7.53 -4.59
C ASP A 407 20.67 -6.19 -5.34
N LEU A 408 19.78 -5.31 -4.86
CA LEU A 408 19.62 -3.92 -5.31
C LEU A 408 20.47 -2.93 -4.49
N GLY A 409 21.23 -3.40 -3.50
CA GLY A 409 22.06 -2.56 -2.64
C GLY A 409 21.34 -1.92 -1.45
N TRP A 410 20.05 -2.22 -1.24
CA TRP A 410 19.28 -1.71 -0.11
C TRP A 410 19.71 -2.39 1.18
N GLU A 411 19.87 -1.60 2.24
CA GLU A 411 20.19 -2.12 3.57
C GLU A 411 19.05 -3.00 4.09
N ILE A 412 19.39 -4.15 4.67
CA ILE A 412 18.44 -5.01 5.34
C ILE A 412 18.29 -4.53 6.78
N TYR A 413 17.19 -3.83 7.06
CA TYR A 413 17.01 -3.10 8.32
C TYR A 413 15.68 -3.45 9.01
N PRO A 414 15.57 -4.60 9.71
CA PRO A 414 14.31 -5.05 10.31
C PRO A 414 13.79 -4.10 11.40
N GLU A 415 14.66 -3.41 12.12
CA GLU A 415 14.24 -2.45 13.15
C GLU A 415 13.45 -1.26 12.58
N GLY A 416 13.65 -0.91 11.30
CA GLY A 416 12.85 0.13 10.69
C GLY A 416 11.38 -0.29 10.47
N LEU A 417 11.08 -1.58 10.36
CA LEU A 417 9.70 -2.07 10.35
C LEU A 417 9.00 -1.75 11.66
N ARG A 418 9.69 -1.93 12.80
CA ARG A 418 9.17 -1.54 14.12
C ARG A 418 8.85 -0.06 14.17
N GLN A 419 9.81 0.78 13.79
CA GLN A 419 9.67 2.24 13.81
C GLN A 419 8.49 2.70 12.97
N VAL A 420 8.32 2.13 11.78
CA VAL A 420 7.21 2.42 10.87
C VAL A 420 5.87 2.00 11.46
N LEU A 421 5.76 0.78 11.99
CA LEU A 421 4.51 0.27 12.55
C LEU A 421 4.09 1.06 13.80
N GLU A 422 5.04 1.35 14.70
CA GLU A 422 4.82 2.20 15.86
C GLU A 422 4.37 3.61 15.45
N ARG A 423 5.01 4.20 14.44
CA ARG A 423 4.60 5.50 13.90
C ARG A 423 3.17 5.46 13.35
N ALA A 424 2.83 4.45 12.55
CA ALA A 424 1.53 4.33 11.91
C ALA A 424 0.36 4.25 12.93
N THR A 425 0.61 3.78 14.16
CA THR A 425 -0.42 3.75 15.22
C THR A 425 -1.03 5.11 15.55
N ARG A 426 -0.32 6.21 15.26
CA ARG A 426 -0.80 7.59 15.52
C ARG A 426 -2.07 7.94 14.76
N TYR A 427 -2.38 7.20 13.69
CA TYR A 427 -3.60 7.38 12.89
C TYR A 427 -4.80 6.61 13.44
N GLY A 428 -4.59 5.72 14.42
CA GLY A 428 -5.67 4.99 15.10
C GLY A 428 -6.43 4.02 14.19
N LEU A 429 -5.77 3.50 13.15
CA LEU A 429 -6.32 2.55 12.19
C LEU A 429 -5.66 1.17 12.35
N PRO A 430 -6.37 0.08 12.03
CA PRO A 430 -5.76 -1.23 11.86
C PRO A 430 -4.70 -1.21 10.78
N LEU A 431 -3.62 -1.95 10.99
CA LEU A 431 -2.50 -2.02 10.06
C LEU A 431 -2.46 -3.37 9.34
N ARG A 432 -2.02 -3.36 8.09
CA ARG A 432 -1.68 -4.57 7.32
C ARG A 432 -0.34 -4.34 6.65
N ILE A 433 0.60 -5.27 6.77
CA ILE A 433 1.84 -5.20 6.00
C ILE A 433 1.54 -5.69 4.59
N THR A 434 1.22 -4.76 3.69
CA THR A 434 0.74 -5.04 2.33
C THR A 434 1.87 -5.45 1.38
N GLU A 435 3.11 -5.09 1.71
CA GLU A 435 4.33 -5.61 1.09
C GLU A 435 5.51 -5.60 2.06
N ASN A 436 6.25 -6.69 2.11
CA ASN A 436 7.59 -6.73 2.68
C ASN A 436 8.36 -7.87 2.00
N GLY A 437 9.57 -7.59 1.54
CA GLY A 437 10.30 -8.56 0.73
C GLY A 437 11.72 -8.11 0.40
N ILE A 438 12.42 -8.94 -0.37
CA ILE A 438 13.82 -8.71 -0.70
C ILE A 438 14.18 -9.26 -2.08
N ALA A 439 14.93 -8.46 -2.84
CA ALA A 439 15.64 -8.89 -4.04
C ALA A 439 16.82 -9.79 -3.65
N ASP A 440 16.73 -11.08 -3.95
CA ASP A 440 17.73 -12.09 -3.61
C ASP A 440 17.65 -13.27 -4.60
N ALA A 441 18.30 -13.11 -5.76
CA ALA A 441 18.20 -14.07 -6.86
C ALA A 441 18.71 -15.47 -6.52
N ALA A 442 19.72 -15.53 -5.64
CA ALA A 442 20.31 -16.80 -5.20
C ALA A 442 19.60 -17.42 -3.98
N ASP A 443 18.59 -16.76 -3.42
CA ASP A 443 17.86 -17.18 -2.21
C ASP A 443 18.77 -17.41 -0.98
N THR A 444 19.85 -16.63 -0.87
CA THR A 444 20.85 -16.79 0.21
C THR A 444 20.55 -15.95 1.45
N LYS A 445 19.66 -14.97 1.32
CA LYS A 445 19.34 -13.92 2.29
C LYS A 445 17.86 -13.93 2.69
N ARG A 446 16.95 -14.32 1.78
CA ARG A 446 15.50 -14.19 1.92
C ARG A 446 14.93 -14.92 3.13
N ALA A 447 15.38 -16.13 3.41
CA ALA A 447 14.94 -16.88 4.60
C ALA A 447 15.27 -16.11 5.89
N ALA A 448 16.50 -15.59 6.02
CA ALA A 448 16.91 -14.85 7.20
C ALA A 448 16.25 -13.45 7.27
N PHE A 449 16.01 -12.82 6.12
CA PHE A 449 15.21 -11.60 6.04
C PHE A 449 13.79 -11.80 6.57
N LEU A 450 13.11 -12.87 6.14
CA LEU A 450 11.76 -13.25 6.59
C LEU A 450 11.74 -13.44 8.10
N VAL A 451 12.66 -14.26 8.63
CA VAL A 451 12.77 -14.51 10.07
C VAL A 451 12.97 -13.21 10.84
N ALA A 452 13.92 -12.37 10.44
CA ALA A 452 14.24 -11.13 11.16
C ALA A 452 13.07 -10.13 11.18
N HIS A 453 12.37 -9.94 10.05
CA HIS A 453 11.23 -9.01 9.98
C HIS A 453 9.99 -9.57 10.68
N LEU A 454 9.75 -10.89 10.59
CA LEU A 454 8.59 -11.51 11.24
C LEU A 454 8.78 -11.64 12.76
N GLN A 455 10.01 -11.72 13.26
CA GLN A 455 10.27 -11.55 14.71
C GLN A 455 9.92 -10.15 15.20
N VAL A 456 10.19 -9.11 14.39
CA VAL A 456 9.77 -7.75 14.70
C VAL A 456 8.24 -7.67 14.72
N LEU A 457 7.58 -8.26 13.73
CA LEU A 457 6.12 -8.34 13.66
C LEU A 457 5.51 -9.04 14.90
N ASP A 458 6.05 -10.19 15.28
CA ASP A 458 5.63 -10.92 16.49
C ASP A 458 5.76 -10.04 17.74
N ALA A 459 6.89 -9.33 17.87
CA ALA A 459 7.14 -8.44 19.00
C ALA A 459 6.18 -7.25 19.06
N VAL A 460 5.88 -6.60 17.94
CA VAL A 460 4.95 -5.45 17.92
C VAL A 460 3.50 -5.87 18.14
N ARG A 461 3.09 -7.03 17.62
CA ARG A 461 1.76 -7.60 17.89
C ARG A 461 1.62 -8.00 19.36
N ALA A 462 2.66 -8.59 19.94
CA ALA A 462 2.70 -8.88 21.38
C ALA A 462 2.64 -7.60 22.24
N ALA A 463 3.13 -6.47 21.73
CA ALA A 463 3.01 -5.15 22.37
C ALA A 463 1.62 -4.50 22.19
N GLY A 464 0.70 -5.13 21.45
CA GLY A 464 -0.69 -4.69 21.29
C GLY A 464 -0.95 -3.79 20.08
N ILE A 465 -0.02 -3.69 19.13
CA ILE A 465 -0.28 -3.01 17.85
C ILE A 465 -1.21 -3.89 17.00
N ASP A 466 -2.35 -3.33 16.53
CA ASP A 466 -3.35 -4.01 15.69
C ASP A 466 -2.82 -4.19 14.25
N VAL A 467 -1.93 -5.16 14.06
CA VAL A 467 -1.50 -5.63 12.75
C VAL A 467 -2.27 -6.91 12.40
N ARG A 468 -3.04 -6.86 11.31
CA ARG A 468 -3.99 -7.91 10.91
C ARG A 468 -3.48 -8.87 9.84
N GLY A 469 -2.44 -8.48 9.11
CA GLY A 469 -1.90 -9.30 8.02
C GLY A 469 -0.45 -9.01 7.65
N TYR A 470 0.19 -10.00 7.04
CA TYR A 470 1.50 -9.91 6.41
C TYR A 470 1.46 -10.51 5.00
N TYR A 471 1.84 -9.71 4.02
CA TYR A 471 1.89 -10.07 2.62
C TYR A 471 3.34 -9.95 2.13
N HIS A 472 3.96 -11.10 1.85
CA HIS A 472 5.31 -11.12 1.31
C HIS A 472 5.33 -10.60 -0.13
N TRP A 473 6.26 -9.70 -0.44
CA TRP A 473 6.57 -9.29 -1.80
C TRP A 473 7.75 -10.13 -2.33
N SER A 474 7.52 -11.11 -3.21
CA SER A 474 6.29 -11.44 -3.93
C SER A 474 6.04 -12.95 -3.98
N LEU A 475 4.87 -13.37 -4.50
CA LEU A 475 4.61 -14.80 -4.72
C LEU A 475 5.57 -15.39 -5.76
N ILE A 476 5.63 -14.78 -6.94
CA ILE A 476 6.48 -15.18 -8.06
C ILE A 476 7.46 -14.07 -8.39
N ASP A 477 8.60 -14.43 -8.98
CA ASP A 477 9.46 -13.44 -9.64
C ASP A 477 8.66 -12.69 -10.70
N ASN A 478 8.92 -11.39 -10.83
CA ASN A 478 8.12 -10.50 -11.65
C ASN A 478 8.99 -9.47 -12.37
N PHE A 479 8.35 -8.62 -13.17
CA PHE A 479 8.98 -7.50 -13.84
C PHE A 479 9.15 -6.32 -12.87
N GLU A 480 10.38 -5.99 -12.48
CA GLU A 480 10.71 -4.95 -11.50
C GLU A 480 10.91 -3.58 -12.19
N TRP A 481 9.87 -3.13 -12.88
CA TRP A 481 9.78 -1.77 -13.41
C TRP A 481 10.97 -1.38 -14.31
N ILE A 482 11.79 -0.41 -13.88
CA ILE A 482 12.96 0.05 -14.66
C ILE A 482 14.16 -0.89 -14.59
N GLU A 483 14.16 -1.84 -13.65
CA GLU A 483 15.21 -2.85 -13.46
C GLU A 483 14.93 -4.14 -14.25
N GLY A 484 13.80 -4.19 -14.97
CA GLY A 484 13.40 -5.34 -15.78
C GLY A 484 13.25 -6.61 -14.95
N TYR A 485 13.64 -7.75 -15.50
CA TYR A 485 13.58 -9.04 -14.81
C TYR A 485 14.86 -9.34 -14.00
N ALA A 486 15.84 -8.44 -13.88
CA ALA A 486 17.07 -8.80 -13.16
C ALA A 486 16.83 -9.03 -11.65
N PRO A 487 16.08 -8.16 -10.93
CA PRO A 487 15.74 -8.40 -9.53
C PRO A 487 14.78 -9.58 -9.37
N ARG A 488 14.95 -10.32 -8.27
CA ARG A 488 14.17 -11.51 -7.95
C ARG A 488 13.61 -11.38 -6.55
N PHE A 489 12.32 -11.10 -6.44
CA PHE A 489 11.61 -10.96 -5.17
C PHE A 489 10.78 -12.20 -4.80
N GLY A 490 10.49 -13.08 -5.76
CA GLY A 490 9.52 -14.15 -5.58
C GLY A 490 9.97 -15.26 -4.64
N LEU A 491 9.03 -15.80 -3.86
CA LEU A 491 9.17 -17.11 -3.21
C LEU A 491 9.21 -18.26 -4.24
N LEU A 492 8.63 -18.03 -5.40
CA LEU A 492 8.68 -18.91 -6.56
C LEU A 492 9.52 -18.25 -7.64
N GLU A 493 10.59 -18.93 -8.06
CA GLU A 493 11.32 -18.57 -9.26
C GLU A 493 10.44 -18.73 -10.49
N VAL A 494 10.54 -17.80 -11.42
CA VAL A 494 10.00 -17.97 -12.77
C VAL A 494 11.15 -18.28 -13.72
N ASP A 495 11.08 -19.44 -14.36
CA ASP A 495 12.03 -19.84 -15.41
C ASP A 495 11.69 -19.07 -16.70
N TYR A 496 12.36 -17.93 -16.92
CA TYR A 496 12.11 -17.07 -18.10
C TYR A 496 12.67 -17.65 -19.40
N ASP A 497 13.55 -18.66 -19.33
CA ASP A 497 14.05 -19.37 -20.50
C ASP A 497 13.08 -20.49 -20.95
N ASP A 498 12.23 -20.97 -20.06
CA ASP A 498 11.14 -21.90 -20.37
C ASP A 498 9.92 -21.14 -20.92
N PRO A 499 9.47 -21.39 -22.17
CA PRO A 499 8.26 -20.76 -22.71
C PRO A 499 6.99 -21.11 -21.91
N ALA A 500 7.01 -22.18 -21.12
CA ALA A 500 5.91 -22.51 -20.20
C ALA A 500 5.93 -21.68 -18.91
N ARG A 501 6.93 -20.81 -18.71
CA ARG A 501 7.11 -19.97 -17.51
C ARG A 501 7.01 -20.78 -16.21
N ARG A 502 7.72 -21.90 -16.14
CA ARG A 502 7.63 -22.81 -15.00
C ARG A 502 7.97 -22.10 -13.68
N ARG A 503 7.17 -22.36 -12.64
CA ARG A 503 7.42 -21.91 -11.27
C ARG A 503 8.31 -22.92 -10.53
N ILE A 504 9.35 -22.45 -9.85
CA ILE A 504 10.25 -23.29 -9.05
C ILE A 504 10.30 -22.73 -7.63
N ARG A 505 9.82 -23.51 -6.66
CA ARG A 505 9.82 -23.11 -5.25
C ARG A 505 11.25 -22.90 -4.73
N ARG A 506 11.49 -21.75 -4.09
CA ARG A 506 12.76 -21.43 -3.43
C ARG A 506 12.82 -22.01 -2.01
N PRO A 507 14.01 -22.33 -1.48
CA PRO A 507 14.17 -22.74 -0.07
C PRO A 507 13.51 -21.80 0.95
N SER A 508 13.54 -20.49 0.74
CA SER A 508 12.87 -19.51 1.62
C SER A 508 11.35 -19.65 1.66
N ALA A 509 10.72 -20.20 0.62
CA ALA A 509 9.30 -20.50 0.60
C ALA A 509 8.93 -21.57 1.65
N ASP A 510 9.81 -22.55 1.88
CA ASP A 510 9.61 -23.57 2.91
C ASP A 510 9.76 -22.95 4.32
N VAL A 511 10.68 -22.00 4.50
CA VAL A 511 10.80 -21.23 5.75
C VAL A 511 9.54 -20.41 6.03
N TYR A 512 9.01 -19.72 5.01
CA TYR A 512 7.74 -19.00 5.16
C TYR A 512 6.58 -19.95 5.48
N THR A 513 6.52 -21.11 4.83
CA THR A 513 5.53 -22.17 5.11
C THR A 513 5.59 -22.63 6.57
N GLU A 514 6.80 -22.83 7.14
CA GLU A 514 6.97 -23.20 8.54
C GLU A 514 6.47 -22.10 9.50
N ILE A 515 6.77 -20.84 9.20
CA ILE A 515 6.31 -19.69 10.00
C ILE A 515 4.80 -19.59 9.98
N ILE A 516 4.16 -19.73 8.82
CA ILE A 516 2.71 -19.71 8.68
C ILE A 516 2.06 -20.85 9.46
N ALA A 517 2.59 -22.06 9.33
CA ALA A 517 2.08 -23.24 10.03
C ALA A 517 2.16 -23.08 11.56
N ALA A 518 3.19 -22.40 12.07
CA ALA A 518 3.34 -22.08 13.48
C ALA A 518 2.55 -20.81 13.91
N GLY A 519 2.21 -19.94 12.96
CA GLY A 519 1.59 -18.63 13.19
C GLY A 519 2.51 -17.58 13.83
N HIS A 520 3.81 -17.84 13.90
CA HIS A 520 4.87 -16.99 14.45
C HIS A 520 6.25 -17.55 14.09
N VAL A 521 7.31 -16.79 14.31
CA VAL A 521 8.69 -17.30 14.17
C VAL A 521 9.05 -18.19 15.34
N THR A 522 9.36 -19.47 15.07
CA THR A 522 9.75 -20.43 16.10
C THR A 522 11.16 -20.14 16.65
N GLU A 523 11.46 -20.60 17.87
CA GLU A 523 12.81 -20.51 18.44
C GLU A 523 13.86 -21.24 17.59
N ALA A 524 13.46 -22.31 16.89
CA ALA A 524 14.34 -23.08 16.01
C ALA A 524 14.76 -22.25 14.78
N LEU A 525 13.79 -21.66 14.08
CA LEU A 525 14.04 -20.76 12.94
C LEU A 525 14.85 -19.53 13.36
N ALA A 526 14.50 -18.94 14.51
CA ALA A 526 15.25 -17.83 15.09
C ALA A 526 16.72 -18.18 15.34
N ALA A 527 16.99 -19.37 15.90
CA ALA A 527 18.35 -19.82 16.16
C ALA A 527 19.12 -20.12 14.87
N GLU A 528 18.47 -20.77 13.89
CA GLU A 528 19.05 -21.11 12.59
C GLU A 528 19.50 -19.87 11.80
N HIS A 529 18.73 -18.79 11.86
CA HIS A 529 18.97 -17.57 11.10
C HIS A 529 19.54 -16.40 11.92
N SER A 530 19.93 -16.63 13.19
CA SER A 530 20.41 -15.60 14.13
C SER A 530 21.67 -14.81 13.73
N GLY A 531 22.43 -15.28 12.74
CA GLY A 531 23.68 -14.66 12.26
C GLY A 531 23.48 -13.55 11.23
N PHE A 532 22.24 -13.15 10.95
CA PHE A 532 21.87 -12.22 9.90
C PHE A 532 21.58 -10.83 10.47
N HIS A 533 22.61 -10.15 10.98
CA HIS A 533 22.54 -8.79 11.51
C HIS A 533 23.79 -7.99 11.20
#